data_AF-A0A917AH04-F1
#
_entry.id   AF-A0A917AH04-F1
#
_cell.length_a   1.000
_cell.length_b   1.000
_cell.length_c   1.000
_cell.angle_alpha   90.00
_cell.angle_beta   90.00
_cell.angle_gamma   90.00
#
_symmetry.space_group_name_H-M   'P 1'
#
loop_
_entity.id
_entity.type
_entity.pdbx_description
1 polymer ?
#
loop_
_entity_poly.entity_id
_entity_poly.type
_entity_poly.pdbx_seq_one_letter_code
_entity_poly.pdbx_strand_id
1 'polypeptide(L)'
;MADETDNTEDQKTDTAEIPEADPEIQETVMDAMMGKSKEGAGYNIDAMLNVGLNVQVVLGKTRMPISALLKLSRGSIIELDKRIGEPVDIVINDRLVARGDLVKLDEERVGVSLIEIVKDYVSEK
;
A
#
# COMPACT_ATOMS: atom_id res chain seq x y z
N MET A 1 -23.92 -56.51 -28.40
CA MET A 1 -23.00 -57.49 -28.99
C MET A 1 -23.11 -57.34 -30.49
N ALA A 2 -22.27 -56.55 -31.17
CA ALA A 2 -20.83 -56.78 -31.44
C ALA A 2 -20.64 -58.05 -32.28
N ASP A 3 -19.91 -58.09 -33.39
CA ASP A 3 -19.19 -57.10 -34.19
C ASP A 3 -18.88 -57.77 -35.54
N GLU A 4 -18.59 -56.95 -36.55
CA GLU A 4 -18.36 -57.30 -37.95
C GLU A 4 -17.04 -58.04 -38.20
N THR A 5 -17.01 -58.73 -39.34
CA THR A 5 -15.89 -59.45 -39.94
C THR A 5 -14.84 -58.51 -40.54
N ASP A 6 -13.58 -58.86 -40.28
CA ASP A 6 -12.44 -59.00 -41.22
C ASP A 6 -12.38 -58.06 -42.44
N ASN A 7 -11.32 -57.23 -42.51
CA ASN A 7 -10.63 -57.07 -43.79
C ASN A 7 -9.15 -56.66 -43.65
N THR A 8 -8.42 -57.24 -44.60
CA THR A 8 -6.98 -57.37 -44.81
C THR A 8 -6.30 -56.07 -45.25
N GLU A 9 -4.99 -56.04 -44.94
CA GLU A 9 -3.97 -55.04 -45.23
C GLU A 9 -3.84 -54.64 -46.71
N ASP A 10 -3.50 -53.37 -46.95
CA ASP A 10 -2.68 -52.95 -48.09
C ASP A 10 -1.72 -51.84 -47.64
N GLN A 11 -0.42 -52.18 -47.57
CA GLN A 11 0.68 -51.26 -47.31
C GLN A 11 1.06 -50.53 -48.60
N LYS A 12 1.18 -49.20 -48.55
CA LYS A 12 2.13 -48.47 -49.41
C LYS A 12 2.80 -47.34 -48.62
N THR A 13 4.11 -47.42 -48.65
CA THR A 13 5.15 -46.56 -48.07
C THR A 13 4.98 -45.10 -48.45
N ASP A 14 4.95 -44.21 -47.46
CA ASP A 14 5.18 -42.79 -47.65
C ASP A 14 6.46 -42.39 -46.91
N THR A 15 7.49 -42.08 -47.70
CA THR A 15 8.74 -41.48 -47.22
C THR A 15 8.42 -40.03 -46.90
N ALA A 16 8.20 -39.70 -45.63
CA ALA A 16 7.93 -38.34 -45.20
C ALA A 16 9.19 -37.48 -45.36
N GLU A 17 9.13 -36.51 -46.26
CA GLU A 17 10.04 -35.36 -46.32
C GLU A 17 10.03 -34.63 -44.97
N ILE A 18 11.22 -34.44 -44.39
CA ILE A 18 11.38 -33.61 -43.20
C ILE A 18 11.35 -32.16 -43.70
N PRO A 19 10.36 -31.31 -43.33
CA PRO A 19 10.38 -29.92 -43.74
C PRO A 19 11.51 -29.21 -42.99
N GLU A 20 12.36 -28.51 -43.73
CA GLU A 20 13.42 -27.67 -43.19
C GLU A 20 12.81 -26.60 -42.27
N ALA A 21 13.29 -26.58 -41.02
CA ALA A 21 12.80 -25.68 -39.99
C ALA A 21 13.14 -24.22 -40.34
N ASP A 22 12.09 -23.41 -40.50
CA ASP A 22 12.17 -21.96 -40.69
C ASP A 22 12.83 -21.30 -39.46
N PRO A 23 13.93 -20.54 -39.62
CA PRO A 23 14.63 -19.87 -38.52
C PRO A 23 13.79 -18.82 -37.78
N GLU A 24 12.69 -18.33 -38.35
CA GLU A 24 11.84 -17.30 -37.70
C GLU A 24 11.02 -17.85 -36.52
N ILE A 25 10.75 -19.17 -36.48
CA ILE A 25 9.96 -19.80 -35.41
C ILE A 25 10.79 -19.97 -34.13
N GLN A 26 12.13 -19.94 -34.22
CA GLN A 26 13.03 -20.14 -33.07
C GLN A 26 13.07 -18.94 -32.11
N GLU A 27 12.88 -17.72 -32.63
CA GLU A 27 12.89 -16.51 -31.81
C GLU A 27 11.61 -16.37 -30.98
N THR A 28 10.47 -16.80 -31.54
CA THR A 28 9.15 -16.71 -30.91
C THR A 28 8.97 -17.72 -29.76
N VAL A 29 9.64 -18.88 -29.83
CA VAL A 29 9.57 -19.91 -28.78
C VAL A 29 10.51 -19.63 -27.60
N MET A 30 11.60 -18.88 -27.82
CA MET A 30 12.50 -18.47 -26.73
C MET A 30 11.91 -17.34 -25.87
N ASP A 31 11.14 -16.42 -26.46
CA ASP A 31 10.48 -15.32 -25.73
C ASP A 31 9.33 -15.82 -24.83
N ALA A 32 8.72 -16.97 -25.18
CA ALA A 32 7.68 -17.62 -24.38
C ALA A 32 8.22 -18.42 -23.18
N MET A 33 9.50 -18.84 -23.20
CA MET A 33 10.13 -19.62 -22.13
C MET A 33 10.87 -18.77 -21.10
N MET A 34 11.30 -17.56 -21.45
CA MET A 34 11.77 -16.55 -20.48
C MET A 34 10.59 -15.69 -20.01
N GLY A 35 9.74 -16.29 -19.18
CA GLY A 35 8.70 -15.59 -18.46
C GLY A 35 9.24 -14.31 -17.84
N LYS A 36 8.72 -13.16 -18.30
CA LYS A 36 8.82 -11.84 -17.66
C LYS A 36 8.39 -11.97 -16.20
N SER A 37 9.32 -12.35 -15.34
CA SER A 37 9.23 -12.24 -13.88
C SER A 37 9.96 -10.97 -13.47
N LYS A 38 9.48 -9.84 -13.99
CA LYS A 38 9.90 -8.50 -13.56
C LYS A 38 8.73 -7.59 -13.21
N GLU A 39 7.59 -8.17 -12.86
CA GLU A 39 6.39 -7.45 -12.41
C GLU A 39 5.92 -7.89 -11.00
N GLY A 40 6.72 -8.64 -10.24
CA GLY A 40 6.36 -9.05 -8.86
C GLY A 40 6.71 -8.04 -7.75
N ALA A 41 7.48 -7.00 -8.05
CA ALA A 41 7.95 -6.04 -7.04
C ALA A 41 6.98 -4.86 -6.79
N GLY A 42 6.10 -4.55 -7.75
CA GLY A 42 5.18 -3.41 -7.67
C GLY A 42 3.90 -3.70 -6.87
N TYR A 43 3.31 -4.88 -7.04
CA TYR A 43 2.03 -5.23 -6.40
C TYR A 43 2.09 -5.24 -4.87
N ASN A 44 3.25 -5.58 -4.28
CA ASN A 44 3.42 -5.61 -2.83
C ASN A 44 3.50 -4.21 -2.22
N ILE A 45 4.08 -3.23 -2.93
CA ILE A 45 4.16 -1.84 -2.45
C ILE A 45 2.80 -1.15 -2.59
N ASP A 46 2.09 -1.39 -3.70
CA ASP A 46 0.78 -0.79 -3.95
C ASP A 46 -0.28 -1.28 -2.93
N ALA A 47 -0.18 -2.53 -2.48
CA ALA A 47 -0.98 -3.04 -1.37
C ALA A 47 -0.64 -2.37 -0.02
N MET A 48 0.63 -2.01 0.24
CA MET A 48 1.05 -1.30 1.46
C MET A 48 0.65 0.18 1.46
N LEU A 49 0.47 0.81 0.30
CA LEU A 49 0.03 2.20 0.19
C LEU A 49 -1.43 2.42 0.63
N ASN A 50 -2.24 1.35 0.65
CA ASN A 50 -3.66 1.40 0.99
C ASN A 50 -3.95 1.11 2.48
N VAL A 51 -2.93 1.15 3.34
CA VAL A 51 -3.09 0.93 4.78
C VAL A 51 -3.65 2.18 5.45
N GLY A 52 -4.84 2.07 6.06
CA GLY A 52 -5.41 3.14 6.86
C GLY A 52 -4.62 3.39 8.14
N LEU A 53 -4.20 4.63 8.37
CA LEU A 53 -3.46 5.03 9.57
C LEU A 53 -4.31 5.95 10.44
N ASN A 54 -4.19 5.80 11.76
CA ASN A 54 -4.87 6.68 12.70
C ASN A 54 -4.04 7.95 12.88
N VAL A 55 -4.56 9.06 12.35
CA VAL A 55 -3.98 10.39 12.50
C VAL A 55 -4.67 11.10 13.67
N GLN A 56 -3.88 11.57 14.62
CA GLN A 56 -4.31 12.31 15.78
C GLN A 56 -3.69 13.71 15.76
N VAL A 57 -4.51 14.73 15.97
CA VAL A 57 -4.04 16.11 16.12
C VAL A 57 -4.07 16.44 17.59
N VAL A 58 -2.90 16.75 18.15
CA VAL A 58 -2.73 17.03 19.57
C VAL A 58 -2.52 18.53 19.76
N LEU A 59 -3.50 19.17 20.39
CA LEU A 59 -3.42 20.59 20.78
C LEU A 59 -2.34 20.83 21.83
N GLY A 60 -2.22 19.92 22.80
CA GLY A 60 -1.22 19.97 23.87
C GLY A 60 -1.35 18.79 24.82
N LYS A 61 -0.33 18.59 25.66
CA LYS A 61 -0.26 17.51 26.63
C LYS A 61 -0.15 18.09 28.04
N THR A 62 -0.51 17.30 29.02
CA THR A 62 -0.31 17.65 30.43
C THR A 62 -0.11 16.38 31.25
N ARG A 63 0.59 16.50 32.37
CA ARG A 63 0.81 15.39 33.31
C ARG A 63 0.24 15.80 34.65
N MET A 64 -0.72 15.02 35.15
CA MET A 64 -1.37 15.27 36.44
C MET A 64 -1.40 14.01 37.30
N PRO A 65 -1.42 14.15 38.64
CA PRO A 65 -1.59 13.00 39.52
C PRO A 65 -3.01 12.43 39.39
N ILE A 66 -3.15 11.12 39.63
CA ILE A 66 -4.45 10.42 39.59
C ILE A 66 -5.49 11.10 40.49
N SER A 67 -5.05 11.62 41.64
CA SER A 67 -5.93 12.33 42.58
C SER A 67 -6.52 13.62 41.99
N ALA A 68 -5.84 14.31 41.10
CA ALA A 68 -6.36 15.49 40.40
C ALA A 68 -7.34 15.07 39.30
N LEU A 69 -7.01 14.01 38.55
CA LEU A 69 -7.88 13.46 37.51
C LEU A 69 -9.26 13.05 38.07
N LEU A 70 -9.28 12.37 39.22
CA LEU A 70 -10.52 11.93 39.88
C LEU A 70 -11.36 13.09 40.43
N LYS A 71 -10.77 14.27 40.63
CA LYS A 71 -11.48 15.48 41.09
C LYS A 71 -12.04 16.31 39.94
N LEU A 72 -11.71 15.98 38.68
CA LEU A 72 -12.24 16.70 37.54
C LEU A 72 -13.76 16.53 37.49
N SER A 73 -14.44 17.65 37.45
CA SER A 73 -15.89 17.76 37.28
C SER A 73 -16.20 18.69 36.12
N ARG A 74 -17.46 18.73 35.70
CA ARG A 74 -17.89 19.61 34.60
C ARG A 74 -17.49 21.06 34.90
N GLY A 75 -16.79 21.68 33.96
CA GLY A 75 -16.27 23.04 34.10
C GLY A 75 -14.85 23.14 34.65
N SER A 76 -14.19 22.01 34.95
CA SER A 76 -12.77 22.01 35.31
C SER A 76 -11.91 22.42 34.11
N ILE A 77 -10.95 23.30 34.34
CA ILE A 77 -10.01 23.79 33.32
C ILE A 77 -8.69 23.03 33.51
N ILE A 78 -8.13 22.51 32.42
CA ILE A 78 -6.88 21.78 32.40
C ILE A 78 -5.86 22.61 31.64
N GLU A 79 -4.75 22.94 32.30
CA GLU A 79 -3.62 23.61 31.68
C GLU A 79 -2.79 22.62 30.87
N LEU A 80 -2.48 22.99 29.64
CA LEU A 80 -1.63 22.22 28.72
C LEU A 80 -0.24 22.87 28.63
N ASP A 81 0.73 22.12 28.11
CA ASP A 81 2.12 22.55 27.93
C ASP A 81 2.36 23.48 26.73
N LYS A 82 1.40 23.59 25.81
CA LYS A 82 1.48 24.40 24.59
C LYS A 82 1.06 25.86 24.82
N ARG A 83 1.77 26.80 24.19
CA ARG A 83 1.43 28.24 24.20
C ARG A 83 0.45 28.61 23.10
N ILE A 84 -0.28 29.71 23.30
CA ILE A 84 -1.17 30.27 22.26
C ILE A 84 -0.32 30.69 21.05
N GLY A 85 -0.74 30.23 19.87
CA GLY A 85 -0.05 30.51 18.61
C GLY A 85 1.09 29.55 18.29
N GLU A 86 1.36 28.53 19.11
CA GLU A 86 2.21 27.42 18.69
C GLU A 86 1.46 26.47 17.76
N PRO A 87 2.14 25.88 16.77
CA PRO A 87 1.53 24.91 15.88
C PRO A 87 1.12 23.66 16.66
N VAL A 88 0.03 23.03 16.23
CA VAL A 88 -0.43 21.74 16.77
C VAL A 88 0.46 20.60 16.28
N ASP A 89 0.54 19.56 17.11
CA ASP A 89 1.32 18.37 16.81
C ASP A 89 0.46 17.35 16.08
N ILE A 90 0.97 16.79 14.98
CA ILE A 90 0.29 15.73 14.23
C ILE A 90 1.02 14.43 14.52
N VAL A 91 0.25 13.48 15.05
CA VAL A 91 0.75 12.21 15.56
C VAL A 91 0.10 11.08 14.78
N ILE A 92 0.89 10.14 14.29
CA ILE A 92 0.42 8.91 13.64
C ILE A 92 0.96 7.73 14.43
N ASN A 93 0.08 6.84 14.89
CA ASN A 93 0.46 5.68 15.71
C ASN A 93 1.41 6.05 16.87
N ASP A 94 1.05 7.09 17.63
CA ASP A 94 1.80 7.62 18.78
C ASP A 94 3.17 8.24 18.46
N ARG A 95 3.48 8.50 17.19
CA ARG A 95 4.71 9.17 16.75
C ARG A 95 4.41 10.54 16.15
N LEU A 96 5.19 11.56 16.54
CA LEU A 96 5.11 12.89 15.95
C LEU A 96 5.65 12.85 14.52
N VAL A 97 4.82 13.19 13.54
CA VAL A 97 5.19 13.18 12.11
C VAL A 97 5.27 14.57 11.51
N ALA A 98 4.50 15.52 12.01
CA ALA A 98 4.40 16.86 11.46
C ALA A 98 3.88 17.86 12.49
N ARG A 99 4.01 19.15 12.13
CA ARG A 99 3.44 20.29 12.85
C ARG A 99 2.60 21.10 11.88
N GLY A 100 1.51 21.68 12.37
CA GLY A 100 0.63 22.50 11.55
C GLY A 100 -0.17 23.51 12.33
N ASP A 101 -0.80 24.44 11.63
CA ASP A 101 -1.68 25.45 12.22
C ASP A 101 -3.13 25.02 12.10
N LEU A 102 -3.94 25.31 13.13
CA LEU A 102 -5.38 25.08 13.09
C LEU A 102 -6.04 26.10 12.16
N VAL A 103 -6.80 25.60 11.20
CA VAL A 103 -7.56 26.41 10.25
C VAL A 103 -9.04 26.07 10.35
N LYS A 104 -9.90 27.07 10.20
CA LYS A 104 -11.35 26.84 10.09
C LYS A 104 -11.68 26.51 8.64
N LEU A 105 -12.28 25.35 8.39
CA LEU A 105 -12.67 24.95 7.04
C LEU A 105 -14.06 25.47 6.70
N ASP A 106 -15.02 25.26 7.61
CA ASP A 106 -16.41 25.71 7.49
C ASP A 106 -16.93 26.17 8.87
N GLU A 107 -18.23 26.38 9.01
CA GLU A 107 -18.83 26.86 10.27
C GLU A 107 -18.59 25.92 11.46
N GLU A 108 -18.59 24.61 11.22
CA GLU A 108 -18.49 23.58 12.27
C GLU A 108 -17.23 22.69 12.15
N ARG A 109 -16.38 22.91 11.15
CA ARG A 109 -15.24 22.04 10.85
C ARG A 109 -13.91 22.76 11.06
N VAL A 110 -13.02 22.07 11.77
CA VAL A 110 -11.61 22.44 11.94
C VAL A 110 -10.74 21.55 11.05
N GLY A 111 -9.75 22.17 10.43
CA GLY A 111 -8.69 21.51 9.67
C GLY A 111 -7.32 21.89 10.25
N VAL A 112 -6.28 21.27 9.70
CA VAL A 112 -4.89 21.58 10.04
C VAL A 112 -4.12 21.84 8.76
N SER A 113 -3.47 23.00 8.66
CA SER A 113 -2.52 23.30 7.58
C SER A 113 -1.13 22.86 8.00
N LEU A 114 -0.52 21.95 7.25
CA LEU A 114 0.85 21.50 7.50
C LEU A 114 1.84 22.65 7.34
N ILE A 115 2.73 22.83 8.31
CA ILE A 115 3.84 23.79 8.27
C ILE A 115 5.16 23.05 8.06
N GLU A 116 5.38 21.99 8.83
CA GLU A 116 6.65 21.25 8.85
C GLU A 116 6.39 19.75 8.97
N ILE A 117 7.16 18.96 8.22
CA ILE A 117 7.16 17.49 8.30
C ILE A 117 8.48 17.06 8.92
N VAL A 118 8.41 16.21 9.94
CA VAL A 118 9.59 15.62 10.57
C VAL A 118 10.17 14.60 9.60
N LYS A 119 11.37 14.88 9.06
CA LYS A 119 12.00 14.12 7.97
C LYS A 119 12.33 12.66 8.28
N ASP A 120 12.28 12.24 9.54
CA ASP A 120 12.59 10.86 9.96
C ASP A 120 11.68 9.79 9.31
N TYR A 121 10.61 10.20 8.64
CA TYR A 121 9.56 9.31 8.10
C TYR A 121 9.35 9.39 6.59
N VAL A 122 10.03 10.31 5.89
CA VAL A 122 10.03 10.32 4.43
C VAL A 122 11.26 9.56 3.99
N SER A 123 11.08 8.32 3.54
CA SER A 123 12.14 7.59 2.85
C SER A 123 12.52 8.38 1.59
N GLU A 124 13.54 9.24 1.70
CA GLU A 124 14.23 9.80 0.54
C GLU A 124 14.94 8.62 -0.14
N LYS A 125 14.39 8.14 -1.25
CA LYS A 125 15.08 7.28 -2.19
C LYS A 125 14.82 7.73 -3.61
#